data_AF-A0A0C2WPJ3-F1
#
_entry.id   AF-A0A0C2WPJ3-F1
#
_cell.length_a   1.000
_cell.length_b   1.000
_cell.length_c   1.000
_cell.angle_alpha   90.00
_cell.angle_beta   90.00
_cell.angle_gamma   90.00
#
_symmetry.space_group_name_H-M   'P 1'
#
loop_
_entity.id
_entity.type
_entity.pdbx_description
1 polymer ?
#
loop_
_entity_poly.entity_id
_entity_poly.type
_entity_poly.pdbx_seq_one_letter_code
_entity_poly.pdbx_strand_id
1 'polypeptide(L)'
;MQHEEGPPEYTEYPTKLPESFPIGPHKVQPLVNVTGLQAHLKLLGAIHKLKQNVQSQEDGIAARNKDQAWVVFVNRAVHRFYQWTTSPWSRHLPRLTEQVVPPLDVIMVWHSYLLNPRAYYEDSRRMETDYCINLQKMQYVPSMHSK
;
A
#
# COMPACT_ATOMS: atom_id res chain seq x y z
N MET A 1 -25.67 52.21 5.56
CA MET A 1 -24.92 51.39 6.53
C MET A 1 -24.20 50.33 5.73
N GLN A 2 -22.93 50.55 5.42
CA GLN A 2 -22.10 49.62 4.65
C GLN A 2 -21.60 48.57 5.64
N HIS A 3 -21.91 47.30 5.41
CA HIS A 3 -21.34 46.21 6.20
C HIS A 3 -19.89 46.02 5.76
N GLU A 4 -18.95 46.42 6.62
CA GLU A 4 -17.55 45.99 6.55
C GLU A 4 -17.48 44.51 6.93
N GLU A 5 -17.80 43.62 5.99
CA GLU A 5 -17.34 42.23 6.09
C GLU A 5 -15.89 42.20 5.62
N GLY A 6 -14.97 42.18 6.59
CA GLY A 6 -13.57 41.90 6.34
C GLY A 6 -13.39 40.55 5.62
N PRO A 7 -12.22 40.32 4.99
CA PRO A 7 -11.95 39.05 4.32
C PRO A 7 -12.19 37.87 5.27
N PRO A 8 -12.73 36.74 4.75
CA PRO A 8 -13.09 35.60 5.60
C PRO A 8 -11.89 35.19 6.44
N GLU A 9 -12.11 35.12 7.75
CA GLU A 9 -11.10 34.67 8.70
C GLU A 9 -10.71 33.24 8.32
N TYR A 10 -9.46 33.04 7.90
CA TYR A 10 -8.94 31.73 7.55
C TYR A 10 -8.85 30.89 8.83
N THR A 11 -9.94 30.19 9.15
CA THR A 11 -9.92 29.15 10.17
C THR A 11 -8.91 28.08 9.75
N GLU A 12 -8.05 27.68 10.67
CA GLU A 12 -7.08 26.62 10.45
C GLU A 12 -7.84 25.35 10.03
N TYR A 13 -7.47 24.77 8.88
CA TYR A 13 -8.17 23.58 8.37
C TYR A 13 -8.16 22.50 9.45
N PRO A 14 -9.33 21.95 9.84
CA PRO A 14 -9.40 21.00 10.94
C PRO A 14 -8.54 19.78 10.60
N THR A 15 -7.47 19.58 11.39
CA THR A 15 -6.48 18.51 11.18
C THR A 15 -7.01 17.14 11.58
N LYS A 16 -8.23 17.08 12.15
CA LYS A 16 -8.92 15.86 12.58
C LYS A 16 -10.23 15.74 11.82
N LEU A 17 -10.46 14.57 11.23
CA LEU A 17 -11.73 14.25 10.59
C LEU A 17 -12.81 14.08 11.68
N PRO A 18 -14.06 14.51 11.41
CA PRO A 18 -15.20 14.18 12.27
C PRO A 18 -15.32 12.68 12.50
N GLU A 19 -15.77 12.27 13.68
CA GLU A 19 -15.97 10.84 14.01
C GLU A 19 -17.05 10.17 13.14
N SER A 20 -17.95 10.95 12.53
CA SER A 20 -18.89 10.41 11.55
C SER A 20 -19.33 11.46 10.54
N PHE A 21 -19.60 11.01 9.32
CA PHE A 21 -20.19 11.82 8.25
C PHE A 21 -21.66 11.41 8.05
N PRO A 22 -22.58 12.38 7.97
CA PRO A 22 -23.95 12.10 7.56
C PRO A 22 -23.99 11.86 6.04
N ILE A 23 -24.27 10.63 5.62
CA ILE A 23 -24.57 10.30 4.22
C ILE A 23 -26.01 9.81 4.15
N GLY A 24 -26.92 10.68 3.69
CA GLY A 24 -28.35 10.41 3.71
C GLY A 24 -28.85 10.14 5.14
N PRO A 25 -29.57 9.02 5.39
CA PRO A 25 -30.03 8.67 6.74
C PRO A 25 -28.96 7.98 7.61
N HIS A 26 -27.77 7.70 7.07
CA HIS A 26 -26.74 6.92 7.75
C HIS A 26 -25.59 7.80 8.27
N LYS A 27 -25.12 7.50 9.48
CA LYS A 27 -23.83 8.01 9.98
C LYS A 27 -22.76 7.00 9.60
N VAL A 28 -21.84 7.40 8.73
CA VAL A 28 -20.71 6.55 8.33
C VAL A 28 -19.44 7.02 9.00
N GLN A 29 -18.60 6.08 9.40
CA GLN A 29 -17.27 6.38 9.89
C GLN A 29 -16.37 6.84 8.73
N PRO A 30 -15.36 7.68 8.96
CA PRO A 30 -14.38 8.03 7.94
C PRO A 30 -13.73 6.77 7.36
N LEU A 31 -13.85 6.56 6.05
CA LEU A 31 -13.23 5.42 5.36
C LEU A 31 -11.70 5.49 5.40
N VAL A 32 -11.15 6.70 5.51
CA VAL A 32 -9.72 6.98 5.57
C VAL A 32 -9.45 7.82 6.81
N ASN A 33 -8.49 7.39 7.62
CA ASN A 33 -7.98 8.16 8.75
C ASN A 33 -6.72 8.93 8.36
N VAL A 34 -6.45 10.05 9.03
CA VAL A 34 -5.27 10.89 8.77
C VAL A 34 -3.98 10.08 8.94
N THR A 35 -3.93 9.20 9.94
CA THR A 35 -2.79 8.30 10.18
C THR A 35 -2.56 7.33 9.02
N GLY A 36 -3.62 6.72 8.48
CA GLY A 36 -3.52 5.80 7.35
C GLY A 36 -3.13 6.51 6.07
N LEU A 37 -3.67 7.71 5.83
CA LEU A 37 -3.24 8.56 4.72
C LEU A 37 -1.74 8.91 4.83
N GLN A 38 -1.29 9.35 6.01
CA GLN A 38 0.12 9.65 6.24
C GLN A 38 1.01 8.42 6.06
N ALA A 39 0.58 7.25 6.52
CA ALA A 39 1.29 5.99 6.32
C ALA A 39 1.38 5.62 4.83
N HIS A 40 0.28 5.77 4.08
CA HIS A 40 0.25 5.52 2.64
C HIS A 40 1.17 6.48 1.87
N LEU A 41 1.16 7.77 2.19
CA LEU A 41 2.06 8.75 1.58
C LEU A 41 3.53 8.45 1.88
N LYS A 42 3.85 8.03 3.12
CA LYS A 42 5.20 7.56 3.48
C LYS A 42 5.61 6.34 2.66
N LEU A 43 4.69 5.39 2.45
CA LEU A 43 4.95 4.23 1.60
C LEU A 43 5.22 4.64 0.15
N LEU A 44 4.40 5.53 -0.43
CA LEU A 44 4.63 6.04 -1.79
C LEU A 44 5.97 6.76 -1.91
N GLY A 45 6.34 7.57 -0.91
CA GLY A 45 7.66 8.22 -0.84
C GLY A 45 8.81 7.21 -0.77
N ALA A 46 8.64 6.13 -0.01
CA ALA A 46 9.63 5.05 0.07
C ALA A 46 9.78 4.30 -1.27
N ILE A 47 8.68 3.99 -1.95
CA ILE A 47 8.69 3.37 -3.29
C ILE A 47 9.37 4.30 -4.30
N HIS A 48 9.09 5.61 -4.25
CA HIS A 48 9.74 6.57 -5.12
C HIS A 48 11.26 6.61 -4.88
N LYS A 49 11.69 6.69 -3.62
CA LYS A 49 13.12 6.65 -3.26
C LYS A 49 13.79 5.35 -3.68
N LEU A 50 13.09 4.21 -3.56
CA LEU A 50 13.58 2.92 -4.03
C LEU A 50 13.87 2.95 -5.53
N LYS A 51 12.96 3.51 -6.34
CA LYS A 51 13.18 3.69 -7.78
C LYS A 51 14.40 4.56 -8.07
N GLN A 52 14.54 5.71 -7.40
CA GLN A 52 15.69 6.60 -7.56
C GLN A 52 17.01 5.87 -7.24
N ASN A 53 17.05 5.12 -6.14
CA ASN A 53 18.23 4.37 -5.73
C ASN A 53 18.65 3.30 -6.75
N VAL A 54 17.67 2.61 -7.36
CA VAL A 54 17.94 1.61 -8.40
C VAL A 54 18.47 2.29 -9.68
N GLN A 55 17.89 3.42 -10.06
CA GLN A 55 18.29 4.16 -11.26
C GLN A 55 19.60 4.94 -11.09
N SER A 56 20.06 5.15 -9.86
CA SER A 56 21.35 5.80 -9.55
C SER A 56 22.52 4.81 -9.43
N GLN A 57 22.27 3.49 -9.49
CA GLN A 57 23.36 2.51 -9.47
C GLN A 57 24.17 2.59 -10.78
N GLU A 58 25.47 2.32 -10.67
CA GLU A 58 26.38 2.25 -11.82
C GLU A 58 25.98 1.12 -12.78
N ASP A 59 26.35 1.28 -14.06
CA ASP A 59 26.04 0.30 -15.10
C ASP A 59 26.66 -1.06 -14.73
N GLY A 60 25.81 -2.05 -14.54
CA GLY A 60 26.19 -3.41 -14.16
C GLY A 60 26.05 -4.40 -15.32
N ILE A 61 26.47 -5.65 -15.10
CA ILE A 61 26.36 -6.73 -16.10
C ILE A 61 24.89 -6.95 -16.54
N ALA A 62 23.94 -6.71 -15.63
CA ALA A 62 22.53 -6.97 -15.84
C ALA A 62 21.73 -5.80 -16.47
N ALA A 63 22.26 -4.58 -16.46
CA ALA A 63 21.54 -3.41 -16.94
C ALA A 63 22.50 -2.39 -17.56
N ARG A 64 22.25 -2.05 -18.83
CA ARG A 64 23.07 -1.10 -19.61
C ARG A 64 22.51 0.33 -19.61
N ASN A 65 21.35 0.53 -19.00
CA ASN A 65 20.72 1.83 -18.82
C ASN A 65 19.74 1.81 -17.62
N LYS A 66 19.31 3.00 -17.18
CA LYS A 66 18.46 3.21 -16.01
C LYS A 66 17.10 2.50 -16.09
N ASP A 67 16.50 2.45 -17.28
CA ASP A 67 15.18 1.83 -17.46
C ASP A 67 15.28 0.30 -17.42
N GLN A 68 16.34 -0.27 -18.02
CA GLN A 68 16.65 -1.69 -17.90
C GLN A 68 16.94 -2.08 -16.45
N ALA A 69 17.66 -1.25 -15.70
CA ALA A 69 17.94 -1.50 -14.28
C ALA A 69 16.63 -1.60 -13.48
N TRP A 70 15.68 -0.70 -13.74
CA TRP A 70 14.35 -0.76 -13.13
C TRP A 70 13.58 -2.01 -13.53
N VAL A 71 13.56 -2.39 -14.81
CA VAL A 71 12.87 -3.60 -15.29
C VAL A 71 13.46 -4.87 -14.64
N VAL A 72 14.78 -5.00 -14.58
CA VAL A 72 15.45 -6.15 -13.94
C VAL A 72 15.10 -6.21 -12.46
N PHE A 73 15.11 -5.05 -11.79
CA PHE A 73 14.74 -4.95 -10.39
C PHE A 73 13.28 -5.38 -10.15
N VAL A 74 12.33 -4.88 -10.95
CA VAL A 74 10.92 -5.22 -10.82
C VAL A 74 10.69 -6.71 -11.06
N ASN A 75 11.34 -7.32 -12.07
CA ASN A 75 11.25 -8.77 -12.29
C ASN A 75 11.74 -9.58 -11.08
N ARG A 76 12.85 -9.16 -10.47
CA ARG A 76 13.34 -9.77 -9.23
C ARG A 76 12.37 -9.57 -8.07
N ALA A 77 11.79 -8.38 -7.94
CA ALA A 77 10.80 -8.09 -6.90
C ALA A 77 9.54 -8.96 -7.05
N VAL A 78 9.05 -9.16 -8.28
CA VAL A 78 7.91 -10.06 -8.57
C VAL A 78 8.24 -11.49 -8.20
N HIS A 79 9.43 -11.97 -8.53
CA HIS A 79 9.88 -13.30 -8.13
C HIS A 79 9.96 -13.43 -6.59
N ARG A 80 10.51 -12.43 -5.90
CA ARG A 80 10.56 -12.40 -4.42
C ARG A 80 9.17 -12.35 -3.81
N PHE A 81 8.24 -11.62 -4.40
CA PHE A 81 6.83 -11.61 -3.99
C PHE A 81 6.19 -12.98 -4.16
N TYR A 82 6.40 -13.64 -5.29
CA TYR A 82 5.94 -15.01 -5.51
C TYR A 82 6.52 -15.98 -4.48
N GLN A 83 7.84 -15.98 -4.27
CA GLN A 83 8.49 -16.83 -3.26
C GLN A 83 7.96 -16.56 -1.85
N TRP A 84 7.76 -15.29 -1.50
CA TRP A 84 7.24 -14.88 -0.21
C TRP A 84 5.79 -15.35 -0.01
N THR A 85 4.94 -15.23 -1.04
CA THR A 85 3.53 -15.69 -1.00
C THR A 85 3.40 -17.21 -1.06
N THR A 86 4.32 -17.93 -1.71
CA THR A 86 4.34 -19.42 -1.70
C THR A 86 4.99 -20.01 -0.46
N SER A 87 5.72 -19.21 0.33
CA SER A 87 6.34 -19.69 1.54
C SER A 87 5.26 -20.21 2.50
N PRO A 88 5.45 -21.38 3.14
CA PRO A 88 4.49 -21.90 4.12
C PRO A 88 4.49 -20.98 5.34
N TRP A 89 3.56 -20.02 5.35
CA TRP A 89 3.31 -19.18 6.52
C TRP A 89 2.75 -20.10 7.61
N SER A 90 3.57 -20.41 8.61
CA SER A 90 3.29 -21.40 9.67
C SER A 90 1.91 -21.22 10.31
N ARG A 91 0.87 -21.90 9.79
CA ARG A 91 -0.53 -22.09 10.28
C ARG A 91 -1.32 -20.86 10.74
N HIS A 92 -0.67 -19.72 10.86
CA HIS A 92 -1.18 -18.41 11.20
C HIS A 92 -0.45 -17.49 10.24
N LEU A 93 -1.18 -16.63 9.52
CA LEU A 93 -0.57 -15.41 9.01
C LEU A 93 0.24 -14.84 10.18
N PRO A 94 1.55 -14.59 10.04
CA PRO A 94 2.12 -13.62 10.94
C PRO A 94 1.20 -12.42 10.75
N ARG A 95 0.48 -12.00 11.81
CA ARG A 95 0.01 -10.61 11.86
C ARG A 95 1.19 -9.81 11.34
N LEU A 96 0.98 -8.86 10.41
CA LEU A 96 2.04 -7.94 9.98
C LEU A 96 2.45 -7.12 11.21
N THR A 97 3.11 -7.77 12.16
CA THR A 97 3.80 -7.21 13.30
C THR A 97 5.06 -6.63 12.73
N GLU A 98 5.64 -5.67 13.45
CA GLU A 98 6.88 -5.01 13.06
C GLU A 98 8.02 -5.99 12.74
N GLN A 99 7.91 -7.24 13.22
CA GLN A 99 8.88 -8.32 13.06
C GLN A 99 8.78 -9.07 11.72
N VAL A 100 7.64 -9.00 11.00
CA VAL A 100 7.39 -9.76 9.76
C VAL A 100 6.83 -8.87 8.66
N VAL A 101 7.39 -7.66 8.53
CA VAL A 101 7.09 -6.78 7.40
C VAL A 101 7.90 -7.26 6.19
N PRO A 102 7.27 -7.55 5.04
CA PRO A 102 8.00 -7.95 3.85
C PRO A 102 8.92 -6.81 3.36
N PRO A 103 10.00 -7.14 2.65
CA PRO A 103 10.88 -6.13 2.04
C PRO A 103 10.11 -5.10 1.19
N LEU A 104 10.61 -3.87 1.12
CA LEU A 104 9.93 -2.76 0.45
C LEU A 104 9.60 -3.04 -1.03
N ASP A 105 10.43 -3.81 -1.72
CA ASP A 105 10.21 -4.21 -3.11
C ASP A 105 9.04 -5.21 -3.25
N VAL A 106 8.89 -6.12 -2.29
CA VAL A 106 7.75 -7.03 -2.21
C VAL A 106 6.46 -6.26 -1.91
N ILE A 107 6.51 -5.28 -1.00
CA ILE A 107 5.37 -4.38 -0.71
C ILE A 107 4.99 -3.57 -1.94
N MET A 108 5.96 -3.07 -2.71
CA MET A 108 5.70 -2.33 -3.95
C MET A 108 4.94 -3.18 -4.98
N VAL A 109 5.34 -4.44 -5.16
CA VAL A 109 4.64 -5.37 -6.07
C VAL A 109 3.23 -5.62 -5.57
N TRP A 110 3.08 -5.94 -4.28
CA TRP A 110 1.77 -6.18 -3.68
C TRP A 110 0.84 -4.95 -3.79
N HIS A 111 1.35 -3.76 -3.48
CA HIS A 111 0.62 -2.50 -3.63
C HIS A 111 0.14 -2.29 -5.07
N SER A 112 1.03 -2.49 -6.05
CA SER A 112 0.68 -2.32 -7.46
C SER A 112 -0.36 -3.33 -7.93
N TYR A 113 -0.35 -4.54 -7.35
CA TYR A 113 -1.33 -5.57 -7.63
C TYR A 113 -2.72 -5.21 -7.04
N LEU A 114 -2.75 -4.63 -5.84
CA LEU A 114 -3.98 -4.14 -5.20
C LEU A 114 -4.65 -2.97 -5.96
N LEU A 115 -3.90 -2.22 -6.77
CA LEU A 115 -4.47 -1.20 -7.67
C LEU A 115 -5.40 -1.80 -8.74
N ASN A 116 -5.31 -3.11 -8.98
CA ASN A 116 -6.18 -3.86 -9.90
C ASN A 116 -7.01 -4.89 -9.12
N PRO A 117 -8.03 -4.45 -8.35
CA PRO A 117 -8.73 -5.29 -7.38
C PRO A 117 -9.42 -6.50 -8.02
N ARG A 118 -9.87 -6.37 -9.28
CA ARG A 118 -10.47 -7.48 -10.03
C ARG A 118 -9.45 -8.59 -10.31
N ALA A 119 -8.28 -8.25 -10.82
CA ALA A 119 -7.23 -9.22 -11.12
C ALA A 119 -6.75 -9.92 -9.83
N TYR A 120 -6.53 -9.15 -8.77
CA TYR A 120 -6.15 -9.69 -7.46
C TYR A 120 -7.18 -10.70 -6.93
N TYR A 121 -8.47 -10.37 -7.06
CA TYR A 121 -9.55 -11.22 -6.59
C TYR A 121 -9.74 -12.48 -7.44
N GLU A 122 -9.63 -12.38 -8.77
CA GLU A 122 -9.72 -13.54 -9.65
C GLU A 122 -8.57 -14.51 -9.36
N ASP A 123 -7.35 -14.01 -9.24
CA ASP A 123 -6.16 -14.84 -8.99
C ASP A 123 -6.13 -15.46 -7.60
N SER A 124 -6.69 -14.80 -6.56
CA SER A 124 -6.80 -15.40 -5.22
C SER A 124 -7.82 -16.55 -5.15
N ARG A 125 -8.74 -16.64 -6.12
CA ARG A 125 -9.80 -17.65 -6.18
C ARG A 125 -9.63 -18.69 -7.29
N ARG A 126 -8.63 -18.54 -8.14
CA ARG A 126 -8.50 -19.31 -9.39
C ARG A 126 -8.10 -20.77 -9.19
N MET A 127 -7.28 -21.07 -8.18
CA MET A 127 -6.69 -22.38 -7.94
C MET A 127 -6.49 -22.65 -6.44
N GLU A 128 -6.40 -23.92 -6.04
CA GLU A 128 -6.05 -24.34 -4.67
C GLU A 128 -4.53 -24.46 -4.46
N THR A 129 -3.77 -23.48 -4.93
CA THR A 129 -2.32 -23.43 -4.66
C THR A 129 -2.06 -22.68 -3.36
N ASP A 130 -0.92 -22.98 -2.71
CA ASP A 130 -0.47 -22.22 -1.53
C ASP A 130 -0.38 -20.71 -1.81
N TYR A 131 -0.02 -20.34 -3.05
CA TYR A 131 -0.04 -18.96 -3.53
C TYR A 131 -1.43 -18.32 -3.42
N CYS A 132 -2.45 -18.92 -4.04
CA CYS A 132 -3.82 -18.39 -4.04
C CYS A 132 -4.42 -18.34 -2.63
N ILE A 133 -4.19 -19.39 -1.83
CA ILE A 133 -4.63 -19.46 -0.43
C ILE A 133 -3.98 -18.35 0.40
N ASN A 134 -2.69 -18.09 0.20
CA ASN A 134 -1.99 -17.04 0.92
C ASN A 134 -2.40 -15.63 0.43
N LEU A 135 -2.67 -15.42 -0.86
CA LEU A 135 -3.26 -14.17 -1.36
C LEU A 135 -4.63 -13.87 -0.74
N GLN A 136 -5.47 -14.90 -0.61
CA GLN A 136 -6.77 -14.78 0.05
C GLN A 136 -6.59 -14.41 1.52
N LYS A 137 -5.70 -15.10 2.24
CA LYS A 137 -5.34 -14.78 3.63
C LYS A 137 -4.85 -13.33 3.79
N MET A 138 -4.03 -12.84 2.86
CA MET A 138 -3.55 -11.46 2.86
C MET A 138 -4.65 -10.41 2.71
N GLN A 139 -5.71 -10.72 1.97
CA GLN A 139 -6.86 -9.81 1.79
C GLN A 139 -7.61 -9.58 3.12
N TYR A 140 -7.63 -10.58 3.99
CA TYR A 140 -8.29 -10.51 5.29
C TYR A 140 -7.34 -10.15 6.43
N VAL A 141 -6.12 -9.68 6.15
CA VAL A 141 -5.26 -9.12 7.21
C VAL A 141 -6.08 -8.02 7.89
N PRO A 142 -6.42 -8.18 9.18
CA PRO A 142 -7.24 -7.20 9.85
C PRO A 142 -6.54 -5.87 9.72
N SER A 143 -7.20 -4.92 9.07
CA SER A 143 -6.85 -3.50 9.19
C SER A 143 -6.52 -3.26 10.65
N MET A 144 -5.35 -2.70 10.90
CA MET A 144 -4.76 -2.43 12.22
C MET A 144 -5.56 -1.34 12.97
N HIS A 145 -6.88 -1.49 13.02
CA HIS A 145 -7.88 -0.51 13.46
C HIS A 145 -8.83 -1.16 14.48
N SER A 146 -8.26 -1.92 15.40
CA SER A 146 -8.88 -2.14 16.70
C SER A 146 -7.85 -1.80 17.76
N LYS A 147 -7.80 -0.51 18.09
CA LYS A 147 -7.93 0.07 19.43
C LYS A 147 -8.04 1.59 19.32
#